data_AF-A0A183G0B6-F1
#
_entry.id   AF-A0A183G0B6-F1
#
_cell.length_a   1.000
_cell.length_b   1.000
_cell.length_c   1.000
_cell.angle_alpha   90.00
_cell.angle_beta   90.00
_cell.angle_gamma   90.00
#
_symmetry.space_group_name_H-M   'P 1'
#
loop_
_entity.id
_entity.type
_entity.pdbx_description
1 polymer ?
#
loop_
_entity_poly.entity_id
_entity_poly.type
_entity_poly.pdbx_seq_one_letter_code
_entity_poly.pdbx_strand_id
1 'polypeptide(L)'
;MSEGHLSLAVALYGFLPRTKRVEPAGHSYECSLLLDKIALGRCTRPVLQNYGESEESSPDEIDDADRSAWYDADDEKYERYLMKLDPNDTKNQDHYKVLGLSKLRFRATLAEIRTCCEFIAVCNVVLA
;
A
#
# COMPACT_ATOMS: atom_id res chain seq x y z
N MET A 1 -54.38 -12.11 34.86
CA MET A 1 -52.94 -12.41 34.86
C MET A 1 -52.22 -11.08 34.77
N SER A 2 -51.51 -10.71 35.84
CA SER A 2 -51.15 -9.34 36.21
C SER A 2 -49.95 -8.78 35.43
N GLU A 3 -50.11 -7.58 34.88
CA GLU A 3 -49.08 -6.83 34.12
C GLU A 3 -47.76 -6.59 34.86
N GLY A 4 -47.79 -6.63 36.21
CA GLY A 4 -46.59 -6.49 37.04
C GLY A 4 -45.54 -7.60 36.84
N HIS A 5 -45.95 -8.78 36.39
CA HIS A 5 -45.02 -9.90 36.16
C HIS A 5 -44.17 -9.70 34.91
N LEU A 6 -44.71 -8.98 33.90
CA LEU A 6 -44.01 -8.65 32.67
C LEU A 6 -42.99 -7.53 32.89
N SER A 7 -43.38 -6.51 33.64
CA SER A 7 -42.49 -5.40 34.07
C SER A 7 -41.25 -5.90 34.83
N LEU A 8 -41.45 -6.81 35.80
CA LEU A 8 -40.36 -7.41 36.57
C LEU A 8 -39.43 -8.27 35.70
N ALA A 9 -40.00 -9.04 34.76
CA ALA A 9 -39.23 -9.87 33.83
C ALA A 9 -38.36 -9.03 32.88
N VAL A 10 -38.88 -7.89 32.40
CA VAL A 10 -38.14 -6.94 31.55
C VAL A 10 -36.99 -6.30 32.32
N ALA A 11 -37.23 -5.90 33.58
CA ALA A 11 -36.18 -5.35 34.44
C ALA A 11 -35.05 -6.37 34.67
N LEU A 12 -35.39 -7.62 35.00
CA LEU A 12 -34.40 -8.69 35.21
C LEU A 12 -33.61 -9.03 33.94
N TYR A 13 -34.24 -8.98 32.76
CA TYR A 13 -33.56 -9.23 31.49
C TYR A 13 -32.48 -8.19 31.18
N GLY A 14 -32.68 -6.93 31.58
CA GLY A 14 -31.71 -5.85 31.40
C GLY A 14 -30.45 -5.97 32.26
N PHE A 15 -30.50 -6.71 33.37
CA PHE A 15 -29.38 -6.91 34.30
C PHE A 15 -28.69 -8.28 34.18
N LEU A 16 -29.14 -9.13 33.25
CA LEU A 16 -28.41 -10.36 32.94
C LEU A 16 -27.01 -9.97 32.43
N PRO A 17 -25.94 -10.63 32.91
CA PRO A 17 -24.59 -10.37 32.42
C PRO A 17 -24.59 -10.66 30.92
N ARG A 18 -24.56 -9.59 30.13
CA ARG A 18 -24.52 -9.68 28.67
C ARG A 18 -23.30 -10.54 28.33
N THR A 19 -23.53 -11.69 27.71
CA THR A 19 -22.44 -12.58 27.30
C THR A 19 -21.59 -11.82 26.29
N LYS A 20 -20.46 -11.27 26.75
CA LYS A 20 -19.54 -10.52 25.90
C LYS A 20 -18.78 -11.54 25.07
N ARG A 21 -18.91 -11.45 23.75
CA ARG A 21 -17.97 -12.11 22.83
C ARG A 21 -16.74 -11.22 22.75
N VAL A 22 -15.61 -11.73 23.23
CA VAL A 22 -14.31 -11.06 23.08
C VAL A 22 -13.76 -11.53 21.74
N GLU A 23 -13.83 -10.65 20.75
CA GLU A 23 -13.22 -10.89 19.44
C GLU A 23 -11.74 -10.48 19.48
N PRO A 24 -10.88 -11.11 18.66
CA PRO A 24 -9.49 -10.67 18.52
C PRO A 24 -9.42 -9.21 18.05
N ALA A 25 -8.37 -8.51 18.46
CA ALA A 25 -8.13 -7.15 17.99
C ALA A 25 -7.89 -7.16 16.47
N GLY A 26 -8.53 -6.24 15.74
CA GLY A 26 -8.24 -6.04 14.32
C GLY A 26 -6.93 -5.29 14.11
N HIS A 27 -6.38 -5.37 12.90
CA HIS A 27 -5.09 -4.72 12.55
C HIS A 27 -5.03 -3.22 12.85
N SER A 28 -6.16 -2.51 12.75
CA SER A 28 -6.22 -1.09 13.10
C SER A 28 -5.89 -0.84 14.59
N TYR A 29 -6.36 -1.70 15.49
CA TYR A 29 -6.06 -1.61 16.91
C TYR A 29 -4.58 -1.91 17.20
N GLU A 30 -4.03 -2.94 16.55
CA GLU A 30 -2.61 -3.30 16.66
C GLU A 30 -1.70 -2.17 16.17
N CYS A 31 -2.04 -1.57 15.01
CA CYS A 31 -1.34 -0.43 14.45
C CYS A 31 -1.38 0.78 15.39
N SER A 32 -2.54 1.06 16.01
CA SER A 32 -2.68 2.18 16.93
C SER A 32 -1.79 2.01 18.17
N LEU A 33 -1.73 0.80 18.74
CA LEU A 33 -0.82 0.50 19.86
C LEU A 33 0.66 0.62 19.48
N LEU A 34 1.01 0.33 18.22
CA LEU A 34 2.37 0.52 17.71
C LEU A 34 2.71 2.01 17.62
N LEU A 35 1.82 2.81 17.06
CA LEU A 35 2.01 4.25 16.95
C LEU A 35 2.15 4.91 18.33
N ASP A 36 1.34 4.50 19.30
CA ASP A 36 1.46 4.98 20.69
C ASP A 36 2.82 4.62 21.30
N LYS A 37 3.33 3.40 21.07
CA LYS A 37 4.66 3.00 21.53
C LYS A 37 5.77 3.84 20.89
N ILE A 38 5.65 4.16 19.60
CA ILE A 38 6.60 5.03 18.88
C ILE A 38 6.56 6.45 19.47
N ALA A 39 5.37 7.00 19.69
CA ALA A 39 5.19 8.32 20.29
C ALA A 39 5.80 8.41 21.70
N LEU A 40 5.75 7.32 22.46
CA LEU A 40 6.36 7.20 23.79
C LEU A 40 7.87 6.84 23.75
N GLY A 41 8.49 6.75 22.58
CA GLY A 41 9.91 6.39 22.43
C GLY A 41 10.23 4.95 22.86
N ARG A 42 9.24 4.06 22.90
CA ARG A 42 9.40 2.66 23.30
C ARG A 42 9.78 1.79 22.11
N CYS A 43 10.58 0.75 22.37
CA CYS A 43 11.01 -0.19 21.36
C CYS A 43 9.85 -1.03 20.80
N THR A 44 9.58 -0.92 19.49
CA THR A 44 8.55 -1.67 18.75
C THR A 44 9.06 -2.95 18.07
N ARG A 45 10.35 -3.26 18.22
CA ARG A 45 11.04 -4.42 17.63
C ARG A 45 10.30 -5.76 17.75
N PRO A 46 9.64 -6.11 18.88
CA PRO A 46 8.91 -7.38 19.01
C PRO A 46 7.74 -7.54 18.04
N VAL A 47 7.17 -6.43 17.54
CA VAL A 47 6.02 -6.47 16.62
C VAL A 47 6.47 -6.43 15.16
N LEU A 48 7.51 -5.65 14.86
CA LEU A 48 8.13 -5.64 13.53
C LEU A 48 8.77 -6.99 13.18
N GLN A 49 9.29 -7.73 14.16
CA GLN A 49 9.92 -9.03 13.93
C GLN A 49 8.93 -10.07 13.40
N ASN A 50 7.64 -9.97 13.75
CA ASN A 50 6.59 -10.84 13.21
C ASN A 50 6.14 -10.45 11.79
N TYR A 51 6.45 -9.24 11.32
CA TYR A 51 6.22 -8.82 9.93
C TYR A 51 7.40 -9.13 9.01
N GLY A 52 8.54 -9.59 9.55
CA GLY A 52 9.70 -9.99 8.75
C GLY A 52 9.60 -11.40 8.15
N GLU A 53 8.63 -12.21 8.59
CA GLU A 53 8.39 -13.59 8.09
C GLU A 53 7.17 -13.69 7.17
N SER A 54 6.50 -12.58 6.86
CA SER A 54 5.60 -12.55 5.70
C SER A 54 6.49 -12.48 4.47
N GLU A 55 6.68 -13.63 3.84
CA GLU A 55 7.34 -13.85 2.55
C GLU A 55 7.67 -12.52 1.88
N GLU A 56 8.92 -12.08 2.06
CA GLU A 56 9.58 -11.42 0.96
C GLU A 56 9.37 -12.39 -0.19
N SER A 57 8.36 -12.09 -1.03
CA SER A 57 8.25 -12.68 -2.34
C SER A 57 9.67 -12.58 -2.84
N SER A 58 10.34 -13.73 -2.92
CA SER A 58 11.58 -13.87 -3.66
C SER A 58 11.34 -12.97 -4.87
N PRO A 59 12.20 -11.97 -5.15
CA PRO A 59 12.19 -11.37 -6.45
C PRO A 59 12.18 -12.58 -7.38
N ASP A 60 11.06 -12.81 -8.06
CA ASP A 60 11.07 -13.71 -9.19
C ASP A 60 12.18 -13.08 -10.03
N GLU A 61 13.35 -13.70 -10.02
CA GLU A 61 14.41 -13.42 -10.97
C GLU A 61 13.81 -13.89 -12.30
N ILE A 62 12.94 -13.03 -12.84
CA ILE A 62 12.41 -13.13 -14.17
C ILE A 62 13.66 -13.02 -15.03
N ASP A 63 14.09 -14.17 -15.55
CA ASP A 63 15.20 -14.35 -16.47
C ASP A 63 15.43 -13.07 -17.29
N ASP A 64 16.48 -12.32 -16.91
CA ASP A 64 16.79 -10.99 -17.43
C ASP A 64 16.93 -11.00 -18.97
N ALA A 65 17.22 -12.18 -19.55
CA ALA A 65 17.34 -12.40 -20.97
C ALA A 65 16.03 -12.12 -21.76
N ASP A 66 14.84 -12.39 -21.19
CA ASP A 66 13.55 -12.19 -21.88
C ASP A 66 12.92 -10.81 -21.60
N ARG A 67 13.34 -10.13 -20.52
CA ARG A 67 12.78 -8.83 -20.13
C ARG A 67 13.06 -7.73 -21.14
N SER A 68 14.23 -7.78 -21.78
CA SER A 68 14.64 -6.83 -22.82
C SER A 68 13.62 -6.72 -23.97
N ALA A 69 12.93 -7.81 -24.31
CA ALA A 69 11.92 -7.84 -25.38
C ALA A 69 10.60 -7.12 -25.00
N TRP A 70 10.34 -6.91 -23.71
CA TRP A 70 9.15 -6.21 -23.24
C TRP A 70 9.33 -4.71 -23.06
N TYR A 71 10.55 -4.19 -23.19
CA TYR A 71 10.75 -2.75 -23.30
C TYR A 71 10.07 -2.23 -24.58
N ASP A 72 9.67 -0.97 -24.53
CA ASP A 72 9.23 -0.28 -25.73
C ASP A 72 10.43 -0.08 -26.66
N ALA A 73 10.21 -0.30 -27.95
CA ALA A 73 11.22 -0.07 -28.97
C ALA A 73 11.51 1.44 -29.07
N ASP A 74 12.79 1.78 -29.21
CA ASP A 74 13.27 3.14 -29.40
C ASP A 74 13.04 3.59 -30.86
N ASP A 75 11.77 3.58 -31.26
CA ASP A 75 11.32 3.93 -32.61
C ASP A 75 10.96 5.42 -32.70
N GLU A 76 10.86 5.96 -33.93
CA GLU A 76 10.37 7.34 -34.17
C GLU A 76 9.02 7.66 -33.50
N LYS A 77 8.20 6.64 -33.20
CA LYS A 77 6.94 6.82 -32.48
C LYS A 77 7.17 7.16 -31.01
N TYR A 78 8.16 6.52 -30.39
CA TYR A 78 8.56 6.77 -29.02
C TYR A 78 9.24 8.15 -28.91
N GLU A 79 10.13 8.50 -29.85
CA GLU A 79 10.71 9.84 -29.93
C GLU A 79 9.65 10.94 -30.10
N ARG A 80 8.70 10.76 -31.02
CA ARG A 80 7.57 11.70 -31.19
C ARG A 80 6.69 11.80 -29.96
N TYR A 81 6.54 10.71 -29.21
CA TYR A 81 5.84 10.73 -27.93
C TYR A 81 6.61 11.60 -26.94
N LEU A 82 7.91 11.36 -26.75
CA LEU A 82 8.80 12.14 -25.88
C LEU A 82 8.77 13.64 -26.20
N MET A 83 8.84 14.01 -27.49
CA MET A 83 8.77 15.40 -27.93
C MET A 83 7.41 16.07 -27.68
N LYS A 84 6.33 15.28 -27.53
CA LYS A 84 4.98 15.79 -27.27
C LYS A 84 4.73 16.06 -25.79
N LEU A 85 5.51 15.47 -24.88
CA LEU A 85 5.32 15.69 -23.45
C LEU A 85 5.72 17.13 -23.09
N ASP A 86 4.88 17.76 -22.26
CA ASP A 86 5.19 19.06 -21.68
C ASP A 86 6.06 18.84 -20.43
N PRO A 87 7.30 19.36 -20.39
CA PRO A 87 8.13 19.28 -19.20
C PRO A 87 7.41 19.79 -17.95
N ASN A 88 6.57 20.82 -18.05
CA ASN A 88 5.90 21.41 -16.89
C ASN A 88 4.78 20.53 -16.30
N ASP A 89 4.20 19.61 -17.09
CA ASP A 89 3.10 18.75 -16.64
C ASP A 89 3.57 17.33 -16.30
N THR A 90 4.67 17.19 -15.57
CA THR A 90 5.25 15.86 -15.27
C THR A 90 4.35 15.00 -14.39
N LYS A 91 3.57 15.60 -13.48
CA LYS A 91 2.72 14.85 -12.56
C LYS A 91 1.64 14.00 -13.25
N ASN A 92 1.09 14.47 -14.36
CA ASN A 92 0.05 13.76 -15.11
C ASN A 92 0.60 12.81 -16.18
N GLN A 93 1.93 12.72 -16.31
CA GLN A 93 2.57 11.85 -17.29
C GLN A 93 2.57 10.41 -16.84
N ASP A 94 2.61 9.53 -17.82
CA ASP A 94 2.75 8.12 -17.61
C ASP A 94 4.23 7.76 -17.48
N HIS A 95 4.74 7.80 -16.24
CA HIS A 95 6.16 7.62 -15.94
C HIS A 95 6.72 6.27 -16.39
N TYR A 96 5.91 5.21 -16.35
CA TYR A 96 6.33 3.91 -16.87
C TYR A 96 6.52 3.97 -18.38
N LYS A 97 5.61 4.63 -19.09
CA LYS A 97 5.71 4.80 -20.54
C LYS A 97 6.86 5.71 -20.95
N VAL A 98 7.12 6.77 -20.18
CA VAL A 98 8.29 7.65 -20.40
C VAL A 98 9.59 6.86 -20.27
N LEU A 99 9.68 5.91 -19.33
CA LEU A 99 10.85 5.04 -19.17
C LEU A 99 10.86 3.80 -20.09
N GLY A 100 9.91 3.69 -21.05
CA GLY A 100 9.84 2.55 -21.96
C GLY A 100 9.33 1.25 -21.32
N LEU A 101 8.74 1.33 -20.13
CA LEU A 101 8.19 0.22 -19.35
C LEU A 101 6.68 0.06 -19.52
N SER A 102 6.10 0.52 -20.63
CA SER A 102 4.63 0.52 -20.83
C SER A 102 4.01 -0.85 -20.64
N LYS A 103 4.67 -1.89 -21.17
CA LYS A 103 4.22 -3.28 -21.11
C LYS A 103 4.60 -3.97 -19.80
N LEU A 104 5.58 -3.43 -19.06
CA LEU A 104 6.14 -4.03 -17.85
C LEU A 104 5.50 -3.55 -16.55
N ARG A 105 4.45 -2.73 -16.56
CA ARG A 105 3.82 -2.20 -15.33
C ARG A 105 3.47 -3.26 -14.29
N PHE A 106 2.96 -4.40 -14.74
CA PHE A 106 2.53 -5.50 -13.87
C PHE A 106 3.70 -6.40 -13.42
N ARG A 107 4.89 -6.22 -14.00
CA ARG A 107 6.14 -6.95 -13.71
C ARG A 107 7.31 -6.01 -13.43
N ALA A 108 7.00 -4.78 -13.02
CA ALA A 108 8.00 -3.77 -12.72
C ALA A 108 8.71 -4.13 -11.41
N THR A 109 10.03 -4.13 -11.45
CA THR A 109 10.86 -4.38 -10.27
C THR A 109 10.80 -3.20 -9.30
N LEU A 110 11.12 -3.43 -8.03
CA LEU A 110 11.20 -2.35 -7.04
C LEU A 110 12.18 -1.24 -7.45
N ALA A 111 13.27 -1.58 -8.16
CA ALA A 111 14.22 -0.61 -8.67
C ALA A 111 13.61 0.29 -9.76
N GLU A 112 12.87 -0.29 -10.71
CA GLU A 112 12.15 0.44 -11.75
C GLU A 112 11.05 1.33 -11.16
N ILE A 113 10.30 0.82 -10.18
CA ILE A 113 9.28 1.60 -9.46
C ILE A 113 9.92 2.80 -8.75
N ARG A 114 11.06 2.59 -8.07
CA ARG A 114 11.81 3.68 -7.43
C ARG A 114 12.27 4.72 -8.44
N THR A 115 12.78 4.27 -9.60
CA THR A 115 13.22 5.18 -10.68
C THR A 115 12.07 6.01 -11.23
N CYS A 116 10.89 5.40 -11.45
CA CYS A 116 9.67 6.14 -11.80
C CYS A 116 9.32 7.21 -10.76
N CYS A 117 9.36 6.88 -9.48
CA CYS A 117 9.03 7.80 -8.40
C CYS A 117 10.08 8.92 -8.24
N GLU A 118 11.36 8.60 -8.42
CA GLU A 118 12.44 9.57 -8.37
C GLU A 118 12.35 10.57 -9.54
N PHE A 119 12.02 10.09 -10.74
CA PHE A 119 11.77 10.96 -11.89
C PHE A 119 10.69 12.01 -11.59
N ILE A 120 9.59 11.62 -10.94
CA ILE A 120 8.54 12.56 -10.50
C ILE A 120 9.12 13.60 -9.54
N ALA A 121 9.93 13.17 -8.56
CA ALA A 121 10.51 14.07 -7.58
C ALA A 121 11.48 15.08 -8.22
N VAL A 122 12.37 14.61 -9.09
CA VAL A 122 13.35 15.45 -9.81
C VAL A 122 12.62 16.47 -10.69
N CYS A 123 11.63 16.04 -11.45
CA CYS A 123 10.86 16.94 -12.30
C CYS A 123 10.13 18.01 -11.48
N ASN A 124 9.53 17.67 -10.33
CA ASN A 124 8.89 18.67 -9.47
C ASN A 124 9.89 19.66 -8.85
N VAL A 125 11.15 19.27 -8.65
CA VAL A 125 12.20 20.15 -8.10
C VAL A 125 12.84 21.02 -9.17
N VAL A 126 13.00 20.52 -10.40
CA VAL A 126 13.64 21.25 -11.50
C VAL A 126 12.69 22.25 -12.17
N LEU A 127 11.38 22.05 -12.07
CA LEU A 127 10.36 22.89 -12.71
C LEU A 127 9.60 23.80 -11.72
N ALA A 128 10.00 23.83 -10.44
CA ALA A 128 9.51 24.77 -9.43
C ALA A 128 10.43 25.99 -9.32
#